data_AF-A0A4S0JTQ7-F1
#
_entry.id   AF-A0A4S0JTQ7-F1
#
_cell.length_a   1.000
_cell.length_b   1.000
_cell.length_c   1.000
_cell.angle_alpha   90.00
_cell.angle_beta   90.00
_cell.angle_gamma   90.00
#
_symmetry.space_group_name_H-M   'P 1'
#
loop_
_entity.id
_entity.type
_entity.pdbx_description
1 polymer ?
#
loop_
_entity_poly.entity_id
_entity_poly.type
_entity_poly.pdbx_seq_one_letter_code
_entity_poly.pdbx_strand_id
1 'polypeptide(L)' 'LGMSGARLALTLLRQLESSGGRRGLATMCIGVGQGVALALERV' A
#
# COMPACT_ATOMS: atom_id res chain seq x y z
N LEU A 1 -0.04 0.60 14.68
CA LEU A 1 -0.09 -0.35 13.54
C LEU A 1 -1.17 0.03 12.52
N GLY A 2 -2.44 0.22 12.92
CA GLY A 2 -3.52 0.55 11.97
C GLY A 2 -3.28 1.77 11.07
N MET A 3 -2.79 2.88 11.65
CA MET A 3 -2.48 4.11 10.87
C MET A 3 -1.35 3.90 9.84
N SER A 4 -0.34 3.07 10.13
CA SER A 4 0.80 2.84 9.24
C SER A 4 0.39 2.15 7.94
N GLY A 5 -0.53 1.17 8.01
CA GLY A 5 -1.08 0.50 6.83
C GLY A 5 -1.89 1.45 5.95
N ALA A 6 -2.76 2.26 6.56
CA ALA A 6 -3.52 3.29 5.84
C ALA A 6 -2.59 4.32 5.17
N ARG A 7 -1.54 4.75 5.87
CA ARG A 7 -0.54 5.67 5.33
C ARG A 7 0.20 5.05 4.13
N LEU A 8 0.61 3.79 4.22
CA LEU A 8 1.28 3.09 3.11
C LEU A 8 0.38 2.98 1.87
N ALA A 9 -0.88 2.58 2.05
CA ALA A 9 -1.84 2.49 0.96
C ALA A 9 -2.10 3.85 0.31
N LEU A 10 -2.28 4.92 1.09
CA LEU A 10 -2.48 6.27 0.58
C LEU A 10 -1.25 6.79 -0.18
N THR A 11 -0.04 6.54 0.36
CA THR A 11 1.19 6.92 -0.33
C THR A 11 1.32 6.20 -1.67
N LEU A 12 1.01 4.90 -1.73
CA LEU A 12 1.02 4.14 -2.97
C LEU A 12 0.02 4.70 -3.98
N LEU A 13 -1.22 4.99 -3.56
CA LEU A 13 -2.23 5.57 -4.44
C LEU A 13 -1.76 6.92 -5.03
N ARG A 14 -1.23 7.82 -4.19
CA ARG A 14 -0.68 9.10 -4.63
C ARG A 14 0.48 8.94 -5.62
N GLN A 15 1.34 7.94 -5.40
CA GLN A 15 2.42 7.62 -6.33
C GLN A 15 1.89 7.09 -7.67
N LEU A 16 0.86 6.24 -7.67
CA LEU A 16 0.22 5.76 -8.90
C LEU A 16 -0.45 6.90 -9.68
N GLU A 17 -1.07 7.85 -8.98
CA GLU A 17 -1.62 9.07 -9.58
C GLU A 17 -0.53 9.94 -10.19
N SER A 18 0.55 10.22 -9.44
CA SER A 18 1.62 11.12 -9.92
C SER A 18 2.48 10.52 -11.02
N SER A 19 2.71 9.20 -11.00
CA SER A 19 3.53 8.51 -12.00
C SER A 19 2.74 8.05 -13.24
N GLY A 20 1.41 8.16 -13.22
CA GLY A 20 0.56 7.53 -14.22
C GLY A 20 0.50 6.00 -14.11
N GLY A 21 1.11 5.40 -13.08
CA GLY A 21 1.06 3.97 -12.83
C GLY A 21 -0.36 3.44 -12.66
N ARG A 22 -0.60 2.20 -13.11
CA ARG A 22 -1.93 1.56 -13.05
C ARG A 22 -2.08 0.60 -11.89
N ARG A 23 -1.03 -0.14 -11.52
CA ARG A 23 -1.08 -1.19 -10.49
C ARG A 23 0.06 -1.03 -9.51
N GLY A 24 -0.20 -1.33 -8.24
CA GLY A 24 0.80 -1.29 -7.19
C GLY A 24 0.52 -2.30 -6.08
N LEU A 25 1.57 -2.63 -5.33
CA LEU A 25 1.49 -3.50 -4.15
C LEU A 25 2.02 -2.76 -2.92
N ALA A 26 1.25 -2.78 -1.83
CA ALA A 26 1.71 -2.33 -0.52
C ALA A 26 1.87 -3.54 0.40
N THR A 27 3.02 -3.69 1.04
CA THR A 27 3.31 -4.79 1.97
C THR A 27 3.83 -4.25 3.29
N MET A 28 3.54 -4.96 4.39
CA MET A 28 4.17 -4.68 5.68
C MET A 28 4.26 -5.93 6.55
N CYS A 29 5.29 -5.96 7.41
CA CYS A 29 5.36 -6.91 8.51
C CYS A 29 4.44 -6.46 9.66
N ILE A 30 3.97 -7.44 10.41
CA ILE A 30 3.23 -7.30 11.66
C ILE A 30 4.00 -8.09 12.72
N GLY A 31 3.93 -7.66 13.98
CA GLY A 31 4.54 -8.39 15.09
C GLY A 31 4.10 -9.85 15.15
N VAL A 32 4.81 -10.67 15.92
CA VAL A 32 4.55 -12.13 16.06
C VAL A 32 4.56 -12.90 14.73
N GLY A 33 5.40 -12.46 13.77
CA GLY A 33 5.69 -13.20 12.54
C GLY A 33 4.60 -13.12 11.46
N GLN A 34 3.74 -12.11 11.51
CA GLN A 34 2.63 -11.94 10.56
C GLN A 34 2.98 -10.93 9.47
N GLY A 35 2.22 -10.92 8.38
CA GLY A 35 2.38 -9.98 7.29
C GLY A 35 1.08 -9.76 6.53
N VAL A 36 0.99 -8.62 5.85
CA VAL A 36 -0.15 -8.28 4.98
C VAL A 36 0.36 -7.72 3.66
N ALA A 37 -0.34 -8.04 2.58
CA ALA A 37 -0.13 -7.50 1.24
C ALA A 37 -1.46 -6.99 0.67
N LEU A 38 -1.43 -5.82 0.04
CA LEU A 38 -2.58 -5.18 -0.60
C LEU A 38 -2.24 -4.88 -2.05
N ALA A 39 -3.08 -5.36 -2.96
CA ALA A 39 -3.02 -4.99 -4.37
C ALA A 39 -4.00 -3.84 -4.67
N LEU A 40 -3.50 -2.81 -5.35
CA LEU A 40 -4.28 -1.63 -5.75
C LEU A 40 -4.19 -1.46 -7.27
N GLU A 41 -5.34 -1.17 -7.90
CA GLU A 41 -5.43 -0.73 -9.28
C GLU A 41 -6.04 0.67 -9.31
N ARG A 42 -5.35 1.62 -9.94
CA ARG A 42 -5.84 2.98 -10.16
C ARG A 42 -6.79 2.96 -11.35
N VAL A 43 -8.01 3.46 -11.14
CA VAL A 43 -9.05 3.63 -12.16
C VAL A 43 -8.95 5.00 -12.82
#